data_AF-H2AW35-F1
#
_entry.id   AF-H2AW35-F1
#
_cell.length_a   1.000
_cell.length_b   1.000
_cell.length_c   1.000
_cell.angle_alpha   90.00
_cell.angle_beta   90.00
_cell.angle_gamma   90.00
#
_symmetry.space_group_name_H-M   'P 1'
#
loop_
_entity.id
_entity.type
_entity.pdbx_description
1 polymer ?
#
loop_
_entity_poly.entity_id
_entity_poly.type
_entity_poly.pdbx_seq_one_letter_code
_entity_poly.pdbx_strand_id
1 'polypeptide(L)'
;MSSSNKKLSLEERLSLAASKKGKKKSKKPALNAALSSPSPSPLPLDSDAEADHSSQILAETEPHKQEEYELDPFFKQCLPDNFMELDPIRLIELIRPNVEKLNKTQDSSLFRLVKEKDESIQKLEKTNELLSKNEKKSLYTISQLEEKSTKLENEYDILKSADKKNTVKIDQLKKELAALNKINKEGESNFKELTKREEDWKNIETKLESKERTIEELNATIQALEASSKQEKNDHEEKVKRLIESNNEHIISLESSLEQLRIQLSGSESTADDKEGGAINTESYSLLQEQLTSSKKNWESIEFQLNLKMTNLETSLGEKEKLITGLNTEIQNLKVENSRLVTEIEAKKEESKTLRLQFKETSNKTSILEMSLNNLKDDYNLLESKYMIQKSQLENNIKEDHSANEIIKHFENGSHEDWFLQAESSLLSIEEKPQDERKNTVTDDNSNLQIDINEIPDEAATMTQHAYNDDSFMRNSSASLFRKPSTNIQSNSNNIDSGTTQIVTRLGAEIRRLEGELKSIQDRYNNLSHEKSNANEEILRLMNENGQYQSLKEENENLQLRINELNHKLEASLQVLGEKAEQNQELENDVSDLKEMLHLQVQQMVEIQEKISDLK
;
A
#
# COMPACT_ATOMS: atom_id res chain seq x y z
N MET A 1 16.74 -45.53 -30.64
CA MET A 1 16.28 -44.95 -31.91
C MET A 1 16.05 -43.45 -31.73
N SER A 2 16.55 -42.68 -32.70
CA SER A 2 16.24 -41.29 -33.06
C SER A 2 16.36 -40.19 -32.00
N SER A 3 17.55 -39.58 -31.99
CA SER A 3 17.82 -38.21 -31.62
C SER A 3 17.15 -37.23 -32.60
N SER A 4 16.34 -36.29 -32.11
CA SER A 4 15.89 -35.14 -32.90
C SER A 4 16.33 -33.85 -32.21
N ASN A 5 17.35 -33.23 -32.79
CA ASN A 5 17.80 -31.88 -32.47
C ASN A 5 16.72 -30.87 -32.86
N LYS A 6 15.95 -30.39 -31.88
CA LYS A 6 15.08 -29.22 -32.09
C LYS A 6 15.97 -27.98 -32.19
N LYS A 7 16.02 -27.38 -33.39
CA LYS A 7 16.68 -26.09 -33.62
C LYS A 7 15.82 -25.01 -32.96
N LEU A 8 16.35 -24.40 -31.89
CA LEU A 8 15.76 -23.25 -31.19
C LEU A 8 15.43 -22.11 -32.16
N SER A 9 14.25 -21.51 -31.98
CA SER A 9 13.71 -20.41 -32.79
C SER A 9 14.61 -19.17 -32.75
N LEU A 10 14.61 -18.36 -33.82
CA LEU A 10 15.39 -17.12 -33.92
C LEU A 10 15.08 -16.14 -32.77
N GLU A 11 13.83 -16.12 -32.34
CA GLU A 11 13.32 -15.29 -31.24
C GLU A 11 13.80 -15.78 -29.87
N GLU A 12 13.93 -17.10 -29.73
CA GLU A 12 14.47 -17.76 -28.54
C GLU A 12 15.99 -17.53 -28.43
N ARG A 13 16.69 -17.49 -29.58
CA ARG A 13 18.11 -17.10 -29.66
C ARG A 13 18.34 -15.62 -29.33
N LEU A 14 17.45 -14.73 -29.77
CA LEU A 14 17.51 -13.30 -29.48
C LEU A 14 17.22 -13.02 -27.99
N SER A 15 16.25 -13.73 -27.41
CA SER A 15 15.89 -13.62 -25.98
C SER A 15 17.01 -14.14 -25.05
N LEU A 16 17.73 -15.20 -25.45
CA LEU A 16 18.92 -15.68 -24.74
C LEU A 16 20.14 -14.76 -24.89
N ALA A 17 20.22 -13.99 -25.99
CA ALA A 17 21.28 -13.00 -26.18
C ALA A 17 21.02 -11.72 -25.36
N ALA A 18 19.76 -11.32 -25.20
CA ALA A 18 19.37 -10.16 -24.40
C ALA A 18 19.54 -10.38 -22.89
N SER A 19 19.31 -11.59 -22.39
CA SER A 19 19.44 -11.92 -20.95
C SER A 19 20.90 -12.17 -20.48
N LYS A 20 21.88 -12.20 -21.39
CA LYS A 20 23.29 -12.54 -21.08
C LYS A 20 24.28 -11.36 -21.05
N LYS A 21 23.81 -10.11 -21.10
CA LYS A 21 24.69 -8.94 -21.08
C LYS A 21 24.48 -8.11 -19.81
N GLY A 22 25.11 -8.54 -18.72
CA GLY A 22 25.04 -7.79 -17.46
C GLY A 22 25.92 -8.29 -16.31
N LYS A 23 27.08 -8.94 -16.56
CA LYS A 23 28.10 -9.17 -15.51
C LYS A 23 29.54 -9.20 -16.07
N LYS A 24 30.34 -8.17 -15.74
CA LYS A 24 31.80 -8.20 -15.50
C LYS A 24 32.10 -7.09 -14.48
N LYS A 25 32.37 -7.35 -13.18
CA LYS A 25 33.58 -7.87 -12.51
C LYS A 25 34.86 -7.01 -12.65
N SER A 26 35.17 -6.35 -11.52
CA SER A 26 36.46 -6.25 -10.79
C SER A 26 37.65 -5.51 -11.40
N LYS A 27 38.20 -4.55 -10.63
CA LYS A 27 39.61 -4.56 -10.15
C LYS A 27 39.91 -3.42 -9.15
N LYS A 28 40.49 -3.78 -7.99
CA LYS A 28 41.47 -2.96 -7.24
C LYS A 28 42.80 -2.93 -8.04
N PRO A 29 43.69 -1.94 -7.85
CA PRO A 29 44.74 -2.06 -6.83
C PRO A 29 45.08 -0.74 -6.09
N ALA A 30 45.89 -0.86 -5.04
CA ALA A 30 46.32 0.19 -4.11
C ALA A 30 47.64 0.87 -4.53
N LEU A 31 47.83 2.16 -4.17
CA LEU A 31 48.88 2.72 -3.27
C LEU A 31 49.23 4.21 -3.57
N ASN A 32 49.11 5.02 -2.51
CA ASN A 32 49.89 6.20 -2.06
C ASN A 32 50.11 7.45 -2.97
N ALA A 33 49.63 8.64 -2.56
CA ALA A 33 50.33 9.58 -1.63
C ALA A 33 49.67 11.00 -1.56
N ALA A 34 49.54 11.50 -0.31
CA ALA A 34 49.57 12.89 0.21
C ALA A 34 48.73 14.05 -0.39
N LEU A 35 47.84 14.69 0.41
CA LEU A 35 48.11 15.93 1.19
C LEU A 35 46.85 16.50 1.91
N SER A 36 47.05 16.90 3.17
CA SER A 36 46.41 17.99 3.98
C SER A 36 44.88 18.12 4.19
N SER A 37 44.47 17.85 5.45
CA SER A 37 43.59 18.58 6.40
C SER A 37 42.36 19.40 5.97
N PRO A 38 41.29 19.36 6.78
CA PRO A 38 40.39 20.50 6.98
C PRO A 38 40.21 20.94 8.46
N SER A 39 40.03 22.25 8.63
CA SER A 39 39.35 22.98 9.72
C SER A 39 38.13 23.68 9.08
N PRO A 40 37.05 24.15 9.76
CA PRO A 40 37.04 25.23 10.78
C PRO A 40 36.11 24.96 12.00
N SER A 41 36.46 25.36 13.24
CA SER A 41 36.07 26.59 13.98
C SER A 41 34.56 26.86 14.15
N PRO A 42 34.11 27.24 15.37
CA PRO A 42 34.07 28.66 15.71
C PRO A 42 34.70 29.06 17.08
N LEU A 43 35.13 30.32 17.10
CA LEU A 43 35.72 31.19 18.14
C LEU A 43 34.61 32.14 18.70
N PRO A 44 34.86 33.12 19.63
CA PRO A 44 35.68 33.12 20.86
C PRO A 44 35.21 34.07 22.03
N LEU A 45 35.96 34.02 23.16
CA LEU A 45 36.43 35.10 24.08
C LEU A 45 35.38 35.95 24.88
N ASP A 46 35.56 36.29 26.17
CA ASP A 46 36.75 36.90 26.79
C ASP A 46 36.80 36.79 28.34
N SER A 47 38.04 36.81 28.87
CA SER A 47 38.54 37.43 30.14
C SER A 47 37.94 37.00 31.50
N ASP A 48 38.65 36.78 32.62
CA ASP A 48 40.03 37.00 33.09
C ASP A 48 40.16 36.10 34.36
N ALA A 49 41.19 35.27 34.53
CA ALA A 49 42.53 35.54 35.06
C ALA A 49 42.70 35.26 36.57
N GLU A 50 43.85 34.66 36.86
CA GLU A 50 44.53 34.40 38.15
C GLU A 50 44.03 33.19 38.96
N ALA A 51 44.75 32.05 38.88
CA ALA A 51 45.97 31.69 39.65
C ALA A 51 45.60 31.23 41.08
N ASP A 52 46.12 30.15 41.66
CA ASP A 52 47.29 29.35 41.34
C ASP A 52 47.27 28.04 42.17
N HIS A 53 47.90 26.99 41.62
CA HIS A 53 48.73 25.95 42.29
C HIS A 53 48.31 25.32 43.65
N SER A 54 48.37 24.01 43.92
CA SER A 54 48.98 22.85 43.27
C SER A 54 48.55 21.59 44.05
N SER A 55 48.26 20.49 43.34
CA SER A 55 48.26 19.14 43.91
C SER A 55 48.92 18.19 42.92
N GLN A 56 50.24 18.09 42.98
CA GLN A 56 51.00 16.99 42.39
C GLN A 56 52.42 17.01 42.92
N ILE A 57 52.73 16.13 43.87
CA ILE A 57 54.07 15.58 44.00
C ILE A 57 53.94 14.07 44.08
N LEU A 58 54.35 13.46 42.97
CA LEU A 58 54.73 12.07 42.82
C LEU A 58 56.01 11.78 43.58
N ALA A 59 56.15 10.51 43.92
CA ALA A 59 57.37 9.87 44.36
C ALA A 59 58.57 10.16 43.44
N GLU A 60 59.73 10.42 44.05
CA GLU A 60 61.02 9.83 43.65
C GLU A 60 62.10 10.10 44.71
N THR A 61 62.64 9.00 45.25
CA THR A 61 64.04 8.74 45.62
C THR A 61 64.94 9.87 46.13
N GLU A 62 65.45 9.74 47.36
CA GLU A 62 66.88 9.93 47.63
C GLU A 62 67.38 8.97 48.74
N PRO A 63 68.60 8.41 48.60
CA PRO A 63 69.18 7.48 49.58
C PRO A 63 69.82 8.23 50.75
N HIS A 64 69.61 7.69 51.95
CA HIS A 64 70.28 8.14 53.17
C HIS A 64 71.81 8.04 53.04
N LYS A 65 72.47 9.20 53.06
CA LYS A 65 73.88 9.31 53.44
C LYS A 65 74.04 8.86 54.89
N GLN A 66 74.88 7.85 55.09
CA GLN A 66 75.44 7.50 56.39
C GLN A 66 76.35 8.65 56.83
N GLU A 67 75.90 9.46 57.78
CA GLU A 67 76.77 10.37 58.51
C GLU A 67 77.43 9.60 59.65
N GLU A 68 78.73 9.44 59.50
CA GLU A 68 79.67 8.82 60.43
C GLU A 68 79.80 9.73 61.65
N TYR A 69 79.16 9.39 62.76
CA TYR A 69 79.34 10.09 64.04
C TYR A 69 80.68 9.64 64.64
N GLU A 70 81.73 10.45 64.46
CA GLU A 70 82.96 10.28 65.23
C GLU A 70 82.66 10.46 66.73
N LEU A 71 82.85 9.39 67.49
CA LEU A 71 82.86 9.41 68.95
C LEU A 71 84.01 10.30 69.45
N ASP A 72 83.64 11.27 70.29
CA ASP A 72 84.50 12.17 71.05
C ASP A 72 85.69 11.38 71.67
N PRO A 73 86.96 11.82 71.51
CA PRO A 73 88.16 11.04 71.87
C PRO A 73 88.24 10.60 73.34
N PHE A 74 87.39 11.13 74.21
CA PHE A 74 87.25 10.69 75.60
C PHE A 74 86.62 9.29 75.71
N PHE A 75 85.65 8.94 74.86
CA PHE A 75 84.92 7.67 74.96
C PHE A 75 85.68 6.48 74.38
N LYS A 76 86.60 6.71 73.43
CA LYS A 76 87.51 5.66 72.91
C LYS A 76 88.49 5.14 73.97
N GLN A 77 88.75 5.89 75.05
CA GLN A 77 89.70 5.47 76.08
C GLN A 77 89.06 4.68 77.23
N CYS A 78 87.72 4.59 77.27
CA CYS A 78 86.97 3.91 78.33
C CYS A 78 86.25 2.64 77.89
N LEU A 79 86.35 2.24 76.61
CA LEU A 79 85.70 1.05 76.06
C LEU A 79 86.73 0.18 75.33
N PRO A 80 86.81 -1.13 75.63
CA PRO A 80 87.64 -2.06 74.86
C PRO A 80 87.10 -2.26 73.43
N ASP A 81 87.99 -2.55 72.49
CA ASP A 81 87.74 -2.59 71.03
C ASP A 81 86.66 -3.61 70.56
N ASN A 82 86.22 -4.54 71.42
CA ASN A 82 85.19 -5.55 71.11
C ASN A 82 83.87 -5.34 71.88
N PHE A 83 83.37 -4.10 71.95
CA PHE A 83 82.15 -3.77 72.71
C PHE A 83 80.83 -4.22 72.07
N MET A 84 80.83 -4.55 70.78
CA MET A 84 79.62 -4.95 70.04
C MET A 84 79.28 -6.44 70.15
N GLU A 85 80.18 -7.28 70.65
CA GLU A 85 79.98 -8.74 70.74
C GLU A 85 79.80 -9.24 72.19
N LEU A 86 79.76 -8.36 73.19
CA LEU A 86 79.56 -8.73 74.59
C LEU A 86 78.10 -8.57 75.05
N ASP A 87 77.62 -9.57 75.79
CA ASP A 87 76.28 -9.61 76.40
C ASP A 87 76.04 -8.35 77.29
N PRO A 88 74.92 -7.62 77.14
CA PRO A 88 74.69 -6.31 77.78
C PRO A 88 74.89 -6.28 79.30
N ILE A 89 74.69 -7.43 79.97
CA ILE A 89 74.86 -7.58 81.42
C ILE A 89 76.36 -7.55 81.81
N ARG A 90 77.24 -8.14 80.99
CA ARG A 90 78.70 -8.14 81.19
C ARG A 90 79.34 -6.80 80.86
N LEU A 91 78.77 -6.07 79.90
CA LEU A 91 79.18 -4.70 79.57
C LEU A 91 78.88 -3.74 80.75
N ILE A 92 77.71 -3.90 81.38
CA ILE A 92 77.31 -3.12 82.55
C ILE A 92 78.19 -3.46 83.78
N GLU A 93 78.59 -4.72 83.98
CA GLU A 93 79.51 -5.10 85.07
C GLU A 93 80.93 -4.51 84.93
N LEU A 94 81.44 -4.36 83.71
CA LEU A 94 82.74 -3.74 83.43
C LEU A 94 82.73 -2.21 83.55
N ILE A 95 81.58 -1.58 83.29
CA ILE A 95 81.39 -0.12 83.40
C ILE A 95 81.02 0.29 84.85
N ARG A 96 80.43 -0.60 85.65
CA ARG A 96 80.03 -0.37 87.06
C ARG A 96 81.14 0.21 87.96
N PRO A 97 82.40 -0.28 87.98
CA PRO A 97 83.44 0.30 88.83
C PRO A 97 83.89 1.71 88.41
N ASN A 98 83.65 2.12 87.16
CA ASN A 98 83.93 3.48 86.69
C ASN A 98 82.76 4.44 86.93
N VAL A 99 81.50 3.96 86.87
CA VAL A 99 80.32 4.75 87.25
C VAL A 99 80.25 4.94 88.78
N GLU A 100 80.67 3.97 89.59
CA GLU A 100 80.79 4.13 91.04
C GLU A 100 81.92 5.08 91.48
N LYS A 101 82.97 5.25 90.66
CA LYS A 101 84.00 6.29 90.87
C LYS A 101 83.49 7.69 90.54
N LEU A 102 82.58 7.82 89.56
CA LEU A 102 81.93 9.08 89.18
C LEU A 102 80.81 9.52 90.13
N ASN A 103 80.18 8.58 90.86
CA ASN A 103 79.13 8.90 91.84
C ASN A 103 79.66 9.49 93.17
N LYS A 104 80.98 9.64 93.33
CA LYS A 104 81.61 10.23 94.54
C LYS A 104 82.02 11.70 94.38
N THR A 105 81.90 12.27 93.18
CA THR A 105 82.13 13.70 92.93
C THR A 105 80.79 14.38 92.67
N GLN A 106 80.30 15.14 93.65
CA GLN A 106 79.14 16.03 93.49
C GLN A 106 79.46 17.17 92.52
N ASP A 107 79.43 16.88 91.22
CA ASP A 107 79.58 17.89 90.19
C ASP A 107 78.21 18.53 89.89
N SER A 108 78.01 19.73 90.44
CA SER A 108 76.83 20.59 90.27
C SER A 108 76.44 20.88 88.81
N SER A 109 77.33 20.60 87.85
CA SER A 109 77.12 20.73 86.40
C SER A 109 76.22 19.62 85.82
N LEU A 110 76.33 18.38 86.31
CA LEU A 110 75.53 17.26 85.80
C LEU A 110 74.08 17.33 86.29
N PHE A 111 73.87 17.79 87.52
CA PHE A 111 72.54 18.05 88.07
C PHE A 111 71.82 19.19 87.34
N ARG A 112 72.56 20.23 86.91
CA ARG A 112 72.01 21.29 86.05
C ARG A 112 71.62 20.76 84.67
N LEU A 113 72.45 19.90 84.08
CA LEU A 113 72.14 19.29 82.77
C LEU A 113 70.95 18.34 82.85
N VAL A 114 70.83 17.54 83.92
CA VAL A 114 69.65 16.68 84.16
C VAL A 114 68.41 17.53 84.32
N LYS A 115 68.48 18.62 85.10
CA LYS A 115 67.36 19.56 85.26
C LYS A 115 66.99 20.25 83.93
N GLU A 116 67.95 20.63 83.12
CA GLU A 116 67.73 21.23 81.79
C GLU A 116 67.12 20.22 80.79
N LYS A 117 67.54 18.95 80.87
CA LYS A 117 66.95 17.85 80.11
C LYS A 117 65.54 17.53 80.60
N ASP A 118 65.27 17.54 81.91
CA ASP A 118 63.93 17.37 82.47
C ASP A 118 63.00 18.54 82.11
N GLU A 119 63.50 19.78 82.11
CA GLU A 119 62.76 20.95 81.61
C GLU A 119 62.49 20.86 80.10
N SER A 120 63.41 20.29 79.33
CA SER A 120 63.21 20.01 77.89
C SER A 120 62.19 18.89 77.67
N ILE A 121 62.21 17.84 78.49
CA ILE A 121 61.21 16.76 78.49
C ILE A 121 59.84 17.33 78.84
N GLN A 122 59.70 18.16 79.88
CA GLN A 122 58.43 18.80 80.22
C GLN A 122 57.91 19.73 79.11
N LYS A 123 58.80 20.44 78.40
CA LYS A 123 58.40 21.23 77.22
C LYS A 123 57.91 20.32 76.10
N LEU A 124 58.60 19.21 75.84
CA LEU A 124 58.20 18.22 74.84
C LEU A 124 56.86 17.57 75.20
N GLU A 125 56.64 17.20 76.46
CA GLU A 125 55.37 16.66 76.96
C GLU A 125 54.22 17.65 76.78
N LYS A 126 54.41 18.93 77.14
CA LYS A 126 53.40 19.98 76.91
C LYS A 126 53.14 20.20 75.42
N THR A 127 54.18 20.19 74.57
CA THR A 127 53.99 20.31 73.12
C THR A 127 53.29 19.09 72.56
N ASN A 128 53.58 17.89 73.06
CA ASN A 128 52.96 16.64 72.63
C ASN A 128 51.48 16.57 73.08
N GLU A 129 51.17 17.07 74.27
CA GLU A 129 49.80 17.20 74.76
C GLU A 129 49.00 18.22 73.93
N LEU A 130 49.61 19.34 73.54
CA LEU A 130 49.00 20.31 72.62
C LEU A 130 48.82 19.74 71.21
N LEU A 131 49.81 18.99 70.71
CA LEU A 131 49.74 18.28 69.43
C LEU A 131 48.61 17.26 69.45
N SER A 132 48.51 16.45 70.51
CA SER A 132 47.42 15.48 70.69
C SER A 132 46.04 16.15 70.74
N LYS A 133 45.92 17.31 71.39
CA LYS A 133 44.67 18.10 71.39
C LYS A 133 44.33 18.64 70.01
N ASN A 134 45.32 19.12 69.24
CA ASN A 134 45.11 19.58 67.87
C ASN A 134 44.79 18.42 66.93
N GLU A 135 45.46 17.28 67.07
CA GLU A 135 45.19 16.06 66.31
C GLU A 135 43.77 15.55 66.54
N LYS A 136 43.29 15.54 67.79
CA LYS A 136 41.89 15.22 68.11
C LYS A 136 40.89 16.19 67.47
N LYS A 137 41.20 17.48 67.44
CA LYS A 137 40.35 18.48 66.76
C LYS A 137 40.35 18.26 65.24
N SER A 138 41.51 18.01 64.65
CA SER A 138 41.64 17.69 63.23
C SER A 138 40.88 16.41 62.87
N LEU A 139 40.99 15.35 63.68
CA LEU A 139 40.24 14.10 63.52
C LEU A 139 38.73 14.33 63.62
N TYR A 140 38.28 15.17 64.55
CA TYR A 140 36.87 15.54 64.65
C TYR A 140 36.38 16.31 63.41
N THR A 141 37.18 17.25 62.88
CA THR A 141 36.83 17.96 61.64
C THR A 141 36.86 17.05 60.41
N ILE A 142 37.80 16.10 60.35
CA ILE A 142 37.88 15.10 59.28
C ILE A 142 36.63 14.21 59.33
N SER A 143 36.26 13.71 60.51
CA SER A 143 35.04 12.91 60.70
C SER A 143 33.78 13.68 60.29
N GLN A 144 33.67 14.97 60.60
CA GLN A 144 32.55 15.79 60.12
C GLN A 144 32.56 16.00 58.61
N LEU A 145 33.73 16.10 57.99
CA LEU A 145 33.86 16.23 56.53
C LEU A 145 33.54 14.92 55.83
N GLU A 146 33.94 13.78 56.40
CA GLU A 146 33.56 12.44 55.93
C GLU A 146 32.05 12.23 56.01
N GLU A 147 31.41 12.64 57.11
CA GLU A 147 29.95 12.58 57.25
C GLU A 147 29.23 13.48 56.23
N LYS A 148 29.81 14.65 55.88
CA LYS A 148 29.26 15.51 54.82
C LYS A 148 29.51 14.93 53.42
N SER A 149 30.68 14.32 53.19
CA SER A 149 31.02 13.68 51.92
C SER A 149 30.08 12.52 51.64
N THR A 150 29.84 11.66 52.62
CA THR A 150 28.90 10.53 52.50
C THR A 150 27.45 11.00 52.26
N LYS A 151 27.01 12.09 52.91
CA LYS A 151 25.69 12.69 52.63
C LYS A 151 25.59 13.22 51.20
N LEU A 152 26.61 13.92 50.71
CA LEU A 152 26.66 14.43 49.34
C LEU A 152 26.73 13.33 48.30
N GLU A 153 27.47 12.24 48.56
CA GLU A 153 27.50 11.05 47.70
C GLU A 153 26.12 10.40 47.61
N ASN A 154 25.43 10.23 48.75
CA ASN A 154 24.07 9.70 48.76
C ASN A 154 23.09 10.60 47.99
N GLU A 155 23.15 11.92 48.18
CA GLU A 155 22.32 12.87 47.41
C GLU A 155 22.64 12.83 45.91
N TYR A 156 23.91 12.71 45.54
CA TYR A 156 24.36 12.57 44.17
C TYR A 156 23.84 11.29 43.52
N ASP A 157 23.88 10.16 44.22
CA ASP A 157 23.34 8.90 43.71
C ASP A 157 21.82 8.93 43.56
N ILE A 158 21.11 9.58 44.48
CA ILE A 158 19.66 9.82 44.36
C ILE A 158 19.36 10.67 43.13
N LEU A 159 20.05 11.80 42.95
CA LEU A 159 19.91 12.68 41.80
C LEU A 159 20.23 11.97 40.49
N LYS A 160 21.31 11.18 40.45
CA LYS A 160 21.71 10.37 39.29
C LYS A 160 20.67 9.31 38.95
N SER A 161 20.06 8.68 39.95
CA SER A 161 18.97 7.72 39.73
C SER A 161 17.70 8.41 39.21
N ALA A 162 17.41 9.62 39.68
CA ALA A 162 16.28 10.43 39.22
C ALA A 162 16.48 10.93 37.78
N ASP A 163 17.70 11.33 37.43
CA ASP A 163 18.05 11.78 36.08
C ASP A 163 17.88 10.64 35.07
N LYS A 164 18.37 9.42 35.40
CA LYS A 164 18.11 8.21 34.61
C LYS A 164 16.63 7.90 34.43
N LYS A 165 15.80 8.11 35.46
CA LYS A 165 14.34 7.93 35.36
C LYS A 165 13.72 8.97 34.42
N ASN A 166 14.20 10.21 34.47
CA ASN A 166 13.72 11.28 33.59
C ASN A 166 14.15 11.07 32.14
N THR A 167 15.36 10.59 31.87
CA THR A 167 15.79 10.24 30.50
C THR A 167 14.91 9.15 29.90
N VAL A 168 14.58 8.10 30.67
CA VAL A 168 13.67 7.04 30.21
C VAL A 168 12.27 7.59 29.92
N LYS A 169 11.73 8.48 30.77
CA LYS A 169 10.44 9.14 30.53
C LYS A 169 10.47 10.03 29.28
N ILE A 170 11.54 10.77 29.05
CA ILE A 170 11.73 11.59 27.85
C ILE A 170 11.74 10.70 26.60
N ASP A 171 12.39 9.55 26.65
CA ASP A 171 12.43 8.62 25.53
C ASP A 171 11.09 7.93 25.29
N GLN A 172 10.33 7.65 26.35
CA GLN A 172 8.93 7.19 26.24
C GLN A 172 8.05 8.25 25.58
N LEU A 173 8.10 9.51 26.04
CA LEU A 173 7.34 10.61 25.45
C LEU A 173 7.72 10.87 23.99
N LYS A 174 9.00 10.72 23.62
CA LYS A 174 9.44 10.81 22.22
C LYS A 174 8.85 9.69 21.35
N LYS A 175 8.77 8.46 21.88
CA LYS A 175 8.13 7.33 21.18
C LYS A 175 6.63 7.58 20.99
N GLU A 176 5.95 8.10 22.01
CA GLU A 176 4.53 8.46 21.93
C GLU A 176 4.28 9.60 20.92
N LEU A 177 5.11 10.65 20.92
CA LEU A 177 5.03 11.71 19.92
C LEU A 177 5.28 11.20 18.49
N ALA A 178 6.22 10.26 18.31
CA ALA A 178 6.45 9.64 17.00
C ALA A 178 5.25 8.81 16.54
N ALA A 179 4.61 8.06 17.46
CA ALA A 179 3.41 7.30 17.18
C ALA A 179 2.23 8.21 16.81
N LEU A 180 2.00 9.28 17.57
CA LEU A 180 0.97 10.28 17.28
C LEU A 180 1.19 10.95 15.92
N ASN A 181 2.44 11.31 15.59
CA ASN A 181 2.75 11.87 14.27
C ASN A 181 2.50 10.89 13.13
N LYS A 182 2.72 9.59 13.34
CA LYS A 182 2.40 8.56 12.34
C LYS A 182 0.89 8.48 12.12
N ILE A 183 0.11 8.44 13.21
CA ILE A 183 -1.36 8.44 13.15
C ILE A 183 -1.87 9.72 12.45
N ASN A 184 -1.26 10.88 12.74
CA ASN A 184 -1.66 12.13 12.10
C ASN A 184 -1.40 12.14 10.59
N LYS A 185 -0.24 11.60 10.15
CA LYS A 185 0.07 11.43 8.72
C LYS A 185 -0.90 10.46 8.03
N GLU A 186 -1.25 9.36 8.68
CA GLU A 186 -2.27 8.42 8.19
C GLU A 186 -3.64 9.11 8.09
N GLY A 187 -4.00 9.91 9.10
CA GLY A 187 -5.20 10.75 9.10
C GLY A 187 -5.24 11.76 7.94
N GLU A 188 -4.14 12.45 7.67
CA GLU A 188 -4.02 13.37 6.53
C GLU A 188 -4.14 12.66 5.17
N SER A 189 -3.58 11.44 5.05
CA SER A 189 -3.71 10.64 3.83
C SER A 189 -5.17 10.22 3.62
N ASN A 190 -5.83 9.73 4.66
CA ASN A 190 -7.25 9.35 4.62
C ASN A 190 -8.14 10.56 4.32
N PHE A 191 -7.82 11.72 4.88
CA PHE A 191 -8.55 12.97 4.59
C PHE A 191 -8.43 13.35 3.12
N LYS A 192 -7.22 13.28 2.53
CA LYS A 192 -7.01 13.53 1.09
C LYS A 192 -7.76 12.54 0.21
N GLU A 193 -7.88 11.29 0.63
CA GLU A 193 -8.64 10.27 -0.10
C GLU A 193 -10.15 10.55 -0.01
N LEU A 194 -10.65 10.92 1.17
CA LEU A 194 -12.05 11.32 1.37
C LEU A 194 -12.41 12.56 0.55
N THR A 195 -11.53 13.57 0.47
CA THR A 195 -11.78 14.77 -0.35
C THR A 195 -11.86 14.43 -1.84
N LYS A 196 -10.99 13.54 -2.34
CA LYS A 196 -11.08 13.07 -3.73
C LYS A 196 -12.39 12.33 -3.98
N ARG A 197 -12.78 11.45 -3.06
CA ARG A 197 -14.04 10.71 -3.16
C ARG A 197 -15.25 11.64 -3.13
N GLU A 198 -15.20 12.74 -2.38
CA GLU A 198 -16.24 13.77 -2.39
C GLU A 198 -16.32 14.51 -3.74
N GLU A 199 -15.17 14.85 -4.34
CA GLU A 199 -15.12 15.43 -5.68
C GLU A 199 -15.69 14.48 -6.75
N ASP A 200 -15.34 13.19 -6.68
CA ASP A 200 -15.89 12.16 -7.57
C ASP A 200 -17.40 12.02 -7.39
N TRP A 201 -17.88 12.09 -6.15
CA TRP A 201 -19.31 12.06 -5.86
C TRP A 201 -20.05 13.25 -6.48
N LYS A 202 -19.52 14.47 -6.35
CA LYS A 202 -20.06 15.67 -7.01
C LYS A 202 -20.05 15.55 -8.53
N ASN A 203 -19.01 14.94 -9.11
CA ASN A 203 -18.94 14.68 -10.55
C ASN A 203 -20.00 13.67 -11.00
N ILE A 204 -20.31 12.66 -10.19
CA ILE A 204 -21.38 11.70 -10.48
C ILE A 204 -22.75 12.37 -10.33
N GLU A 205 -22.94 13.19 -9.31
CA GLU A 205 -24.19 13.92 -9.06
C GLU A 205 -24.52 14.88 -10.21
N THR A 206 -23.55 15.67 -10.68
CA THR A 206 -23.74 16.55 -11.85
C THR A 206 -24.03 15.76 -13.14
N LYS A 207 -23.42 14.57 -13.32
CA LYS A 207 -23.76 13.67 -14.43
C LYS A 207 -25.19 13.13 -14.29
N LEU A 208 -25.61 12.75 -13.09
CA LEU A 208 -26.97 12.28 -12.82
C LEU A 208 -27.99 13.36 -13.14
N GLU A 209 -27.78 14.59 -12.64
CA GLU A 209 -28.63 15.74 -12.95
C GLU A 209 -28.73 15.99 -14.46
N SER A 210 -27.62 15.88 -15.19
CA SER A 210 -27.65 16.04 -16.65
C SER A 210 -28.49 14.95 -17.35
N LYS A 211 -28.44 13.71 -16.85
CA LYS A 211 -29.23 12.59 -17.38
C LYS A 211 -30.71 12.75 -17.02
N GLU A 212 -31.00 13.20 -15.81
CA GLU A 212 -32.37 13.47 -15.36
C GLU A 212 -33.03 14.56 -16.20
N ARG A 213 -32.30 15.64 -16.54
CA ARG A 213 -32.76 16.65 -17.52
C ARG A 213 -33.04 16.04 -18.90
N THR A 214 -32.17 15.17 -19.41
CA THR A 214 -32.44 14.50 -20.72
C THR A 214 -33.66 13.58 -20.66
N ILE A 215 -33.92 12.95 -19.51
CA ILE A 215 -35.12 12.11 -19.31
C ILE A 215 -36.37 13.00 -19.28
N GLU A 216 -36.34 14.14 -18.60
CA GLU A 216 -37.42 15.12 -18.61
C GLU A 216 -37.71 15.65 -20.03
N GLU A 217 -36.67 16.00 -20.79
CA GLU A 217 -36.80 16.42 -22.19
C GLU A 217 -37.44 15.32 -23.04
N LEU A 218 -36.95 14.07 -22.94
CA LEU A 218 -37.52 12.93 -23.68
C LEU A 218 -38.99 12.69 -23.29
N ASN A 219 -39.32 12.75 -22.00
CA ASN A 219 -40.71 12.62 -21.53
C ASN A 219 -41.60 13.72 -22.10
N ALA A 220 -41.12 14.97 -22.17
CA ALA A 220 -41.85 16.06 -22.81
C ALA A 220 -42.07 15.80 -24.31
N THR A 221 -41.06 15.27 -25.02
CA THR A 221 -41.23 14.90 -26.44
C THR A 221 -42.23 13.75 -26.63
N ILE A 222 -42.24 12.75 -25.75
CA ILE A 222 -43.19 11.64 -25.78
C ILE A 222 -44.61 12.18 -25.57
N GLN A 223 -44.83 13.03 -24.56
CA GLN A 223 -46.14 13.65 -24.33
C GLN A 223 -46.61 14.49 -25.53
N ALA A 224 -45.71 15.23 -26.18
CA ALA A 224 -46.04 15.99 -27.38
C ALA A 224 -46.43 15.08 -28.56
N LEU A 225 -45.72 13.97 -28.76
CA LEU A 225 -46.05 12.98 -29.79
C LEU A 225 -47.37 12.26 -29.49
N GLU A 226 -47.64 11.92 -28.24
CA GLU A 226 -48.92 11.33 -27.83
C GLU A 226 -50.08 12.30 -28.07
N ALA A 227 -49.90 13.58 -27.75
CA ALA A 227 -50.89 14.62 -28.04
C ALA A 227 -51.14 14.77 -29.54
N SER A 228 -50.08 14.79 -30.36
CA SER A 228 -50.19 14.85 -31.83
C SER A 228 -50.89 13.60 -32.38
N SER A 229 -50.54 12.41 -31.91
CA SER A 229 -51.18 11.16 -32.34
C SER A 229 -52.65 11.11 -31.94
N LYS A 230 -53.00 11.62 -30.74
CA LYS A 230 -54.39 11.74 -30.30
C LYS A 230 -55.18 12.73 -31.17
N GLN A 231 -54.56 13.86 -31.53
CA GLN A 231 -55.17 14.82 -32.44
C GLN A 231 -55.39 14.23 -33.84
N GLU A 232 -54.40 13.56 -34.41
CA GLU A 232 -54.53 12.87 -35.70
C GLU A 232 -55.64 11.81 -35.67
N LYS A 233 -55.74 11.01 -34.59
CA LYS A 233 -56.83 10.05 -34.41
C LYS A 233 -58.19 10.72 -34.40
N ASN A 234 -58.35 11.83 -33.66
CA ASN A 234 -59.60 12.58 -33.64
C ASN A 234 -59.94 13.16 -35.02
N ASP A 235 -58.95 13.71 -35.73
CA ASP A 235 -59.13 14.24 -37.08
C ASP A 235 -59.54 13.13 -38.07
N HIS A 236 -58.98 11.94 -37.93
CA HIS A 236 -59.37 10.77 -38.72
C HIS A 236 -60.78 10.29 -38.37
N GLU A 237 -61.14 10.23 -37.09
CA GLU A 237 -62.50 9.89 -36.65
C GLU A 237 -63.53 10.89 -37.18
N GLU A 238 -63.24 12.19 -37.15
CA GLU A 238 -64.09 13.22 -37.75
C GLU A 238 -64.23 13.05 -39.26
N LYS A 239 -63.12 12.81 -39.98
CA LYS A 239 -63.17 12.55 -41.43
C LYS A 239 -64.02 11.32 -41.75
N VAL A 240 -63.89 10.25 -40.97
CA VAL A 240 -64.71 9.04 -41.12
C VAL A 240 -66.19 9.35 -40.86
N LYS A 241 -66.54 10.10 -39.81
CA LYS A 241 -67.92 10.52 -39.56
C LYS A 241 -68.49 11.35 -40.71
N ARG A 242 -67.75 12.34 -41.22
CA ARG A 242 -68.17 13.16 -42.36
C ARG A 242 -68.36 12.33 -43.63
N LEU A 243 -67.50 11.34 -43.88
CA LEU A 243 -67.65 10.42 -45.01
C LEU A 243 -68.89 9.52 -44.86
N ILE A 244 -69.18 9.04 -43.65
CA ILE A 244 -70.40 8.27 -43.36
C ILE A 244 -71.63 9.14 -43.59
N GLU A 245 -71.64 10.38 -43.09
CA GLU A 245 -72.72 11.34 -43.30
C GLU A 245 -72.94 11.62 -44.80
N SER A 246 -71.87 11.93 -45.54
CA SER A 246 -71.94 12.13 -47.00
C SER A 246 -72.42 10.90 -47.75
N ASN A 247 -71.93 9.70 -47.41
CA ASN A 247 -72.43 8.46 -48.00
C ASN A 247 -73.92 8.23 -47.69
N ASN A 248 -74.35 8.51 -46.46
CA ASN A 248 -75.76 8.40 -46.10
C ASN A 248 -76.62 9.39 -46.88
N GLU A 249 -76.17 10.64 -47.06
CA GLU A 249 -76.84 11.62 -47.93
C GLU A 249 -76.92 11.13 -49.38
N HIS A 250 -75.85 10.56 -49.92
CA HIS A 250 -75.84 9.95 -51.24
C HIS A 250 -76.81 8.77 -51.36
N ILE A 251 -76.85 7.89 -50.34
CA ILE A 251 -77.82 6.78 -50.28
C ILE A 251 -79.25 7.33 -50.30
N ILE A 252 -79.56 8.32 -49.46
CA ILE A 252 -80.89 8.95 -49.43
C ILE A 252 -81.24 9.57 -50.79
N SER A 253 -80.29 10.23 -51.44
CA SER A 253 -80.49 10.79 -52.79
C SER A 253 -80.74 9.70 -53.84
N LEU A 254 -80.00 8.57 -53.77
CA LEU A 254 -80.18 7.44 -54.68
C LEU A 254 -81.50 6.73 -54.43
N GLU A 255 -81.90 6.53 -53.18
CA GLU A 255 -83.20 5.99 -52.79
C GLU A 255 -84.34 6.87 -53.31
N SER A 256 -84.21 8.20 -53.16
CA SER A 256 -85.18 9.15 -53.72
C SER A 256 -85.24 9.06 -55.25
N SER A 257 -84.10 8.98 -55.93
CA SER A 257 -84.05 8.83 -57.38
C SER A 257 -84.60 7.48 -57.86
N LEU A 258 -84.36 6.39 -57.12
CA LEU A 258 -84.93 5.07 -57.42
C LEU A 258 -86.45 5.07 -57.25
N GLU A 259 -86.96 5.73 -56.22
CA GLU A 259 -88.40 5.87 -56.03
C GLU A 259 -89.02 6.74 -57.13
N GLN A 260 -88.36 7.83 -57.56
CA GLN A 260 -88.78 8.60 -58.72
C GLN A 260 -88.78 7.77 -60.01
N LEU A 261 -87.73 6.98 -60.25
CA LEU A 261 -87.65 6.08 -61.40
C LEU A 261 -88.71 4.98 -61.33
N ARG A 262 -89.03 4.46 -60.14
CA ARG A 262 -90.12 3.49 -59.94
C ARG A 262 -91.49 4.11 -60.24
N ILE A 263 -91.71 5.36 -59.83
CA ILE A 263 -92.92 6.14 -60.18
C ILE A 263 -92.98 6.37 -61.69
N GLN A 264 -91.85 6.68 -62.34
CA GLN A 264 -91.77 6.83 -63.79
C GLN A 264 -91.99 5.50 -64.53
N LEU A 265 -91.42 4.39 -64.03
CA LEU A 265 -91.55 3.07 -64.64
C LEU A 265 -92.99 2.53 -64.52
N SER A 266 -93.61 2.72 -63.35
CA SER A 266 -95.04 2.46 -63.16
C SER A 266 -95.93 3.41 -63.98
N GLY A 267 -95.43 4.60 -64.34
CA GLY A 267 -96.07 5.50 -65.31
C GLY A 267 -95.81 5.12 -66.77
N SER A 268 -94.68 4.45 -67.08
CA SER A 268 -94.24 4.14 -68.45
C SER A 268 -94.57 2.72 -68.91
N GLU A 269 -95.04 1.83 -68.02
CA GLU A 269 -95.56 0.50 -68.39
C GLU A 269 -96.78 0.54 -69.34
N SER A 270 -97.28 1.74 -69.66
CA SER A 270 -98.37 1.98 -70.62
C SER A 270 -97.95 2.40 -72.02
N THR A 271 -96.65 2.53 -72.34
CA THR A 271 -96.25 2.99 -73.68
C THR A 271 -94.97 2.36 -74.23
N ALA A 272 -95.14 1.73 -75.39
CA ALA A 272 -94.19 1.58 -76.49
C ALA A 272 -93.28 0.34 -76.53
N ASP A 273 -93.90 -0.74 -77.02
CA ASP A 273 -93.27 -1.66 -77.97
C ASP A 273 -92.90 -0.96 -79.30
N ASP A 274 -91.87 -1.53 -79.93
CA ASP A 274 -91.59 -1.61 -81.37
C ASP A 274 -90.81 -0.51 -82.15
N LYS A 275 -89.61 -0.96 -82.58
CA LYS A 275 -89.03 -0.94 -83.96
C LYS A 275 -88.37 0.34 -84.51
N GLU A 276 -87.03 0.38 -84.42
CA GLU A 276 -86.17 1.10 -85.37
C GLU A 276 -84.82 0.37 -85.63
N GLY A 277 -84.86 -0.91 -86.02
CA GLY A 277 -83.69 -1.81 -86.06
C GLY A 277 -82.66 -1.65 -87.20
N GLY A 278 -82.61 -0.52 -87.90
CA GLY A 278 -81.76 -0.34 -89.09
C GLY A 278 -80.46 0.43 -88.83
N ALA A 279 -80.58 1.69 -88.41
CA ALA A 279 -79.43 2.56 -88.07
C ALA A 279 -78.89 2.29 -86.67
N ILE A 280 -79.77 1.83 -85.77
CA ILE A 280 -79.42 1.37 -84.43
C ILE A 280 -78.40 0.24 -84.49
N ASN A 281 -78.37 -0.60 -85.53
CA ASN A 281 -77.48 -1.76 -85.56
C ASN A 281 -76.00 -1.40 -85.84
N THR A 282 -75.75 -0.32 -86.59
CA THR A 282 -74.38 0.18 -86.83
C THR A 282 -73.89 1.06 -85.69
N GLU A 283 -74.76 1.91 -85.14
CA GLU A 283 -74.45 2.68 -83.94
C GLU A 283 -74.29 1.77 -82.72
N SER A 284 -75.13 0.75 -82.55
CA SER A 284 -75.00 -0.26 -81.49
C SER A 284 -73.76 -1.12 -81.69
N TYR A 285 -73.39 -1.47 -82.93
CA TYR A 285 -72.13 -2.16 -83.19
C TYR A 285 -70.92 -1.27 -82.83
N SER A 286 -70.97 0.03 -83.14
CA SER A 286 -69.92 0.99 -82.76
C SER A 286 -69.84 1.22 -81.25
N LEU A 287 -70.99 1.30 -80.56
CA LEU A 287 -71.09 1.45 -79.12
C LEU A 287 -70.62 0.16 -78.42
N LEU A 288 -70.96 -1.00 -78.97
CA LEU A 288 -70.50 -2.29 -78.48
C LEU A 288 -68.99 -2.47 -78.70
N GLN A 289 -68.47 -1.99 -79.82
CA GLN A 289 -67.03 -1.97 -80.09
C GLN A 289 -66.31 -1.04 -79.12
N GLU A 290 -66.83 0.17 -78.88
CA GLU A 290 -66.30 1.11 -77.90
C GLU A 290 -66.35 0.52 -76.49
N GLN A 291 -67.47 -0.10 -76.11
CA GLN A 291 -67.64 -0.81 -74.84
C GLN A 291 -66.68 -2.00 -74.69
N LEU A 292 -66.42 -2.74 -75.77
CA LEU A 292 -65.44 -3.83 -75.76
C LEU A 292 -64.02 -3.27 -75.61
N THR A 293 -63.71 -2.13 -76.24
CA THR A 293 -62.41 -1.48 -76.07
C THR A 293 -62.22 -0.86 -74.68
N SER A 294 -63.26 -0.28 -74.08
CA SER A 294 -63.21 0.28 -72.73
C SER A 294 -63.15 -0.82 -71.68
N SER A 295 -63.90 -1.92 -71.88
CA SER A 295 -63.80 -3.13 -71.07
C SER A 295 -62.41 -3.74 -71.17
N LYS A 296 -61.83 -3.86 -72.38
CA LYS A 296 -60.46 -4.35 -72.57
C LYS A 296 -59.43 -3.49 -71.84
N LYS A 297 -59.52 -2.16 -71.95
CA LYS A 297 -58.64 -1.23 -71.20
C LYS A 297 -58.83 -1.35 -69.69
N ASN A 298 -60.06 -1.57 -69.23
CA ASN A 298 -60.34 -1.80 -67.82
C ASN A 298 -59.71 -3.11 -67.34
N TRP A 299 -59.84 -4.20 -68.10
CA TRP A 299 -59.17 -5.47 -67.82
C TRP A 299 -57.65 -5.35 -67.83
N GLU A 300 -57.08 -4.66 -68.81
CA GLU A 300 -55.63 -4.39 -68.87
C GLU A 300 -55.16 -3.56 -67.66
N SER A 301 -55.96 -2.58 -67.20
CA SER A 301 -55.68 -1.81 -65.99
C SER A 301 -55.76 -2.65 -64.73
N ILE A 302 -56.76 -3.52 -64.60
CA ILE A 302 -56.90 -4.45 -63.47
C ILE A 302 -55.75 -5.45 -63.47
N GLU A 303 -55.40 -6.02 -64.63
CA GLU A 303 -54.26 -6.92 -64.81
C GLU A 303 -52.95 -6.22 -64.41
N PHE A 304 -52.74 -4.99 -64.85
CA PHE A 304 -51.57 -4.20 -64.45
C PHE A 304 -51.53 -3.97 -62.93
N GLN A 305 -52.66 -3.60 -62.30
CA GLN A 305 -52.73 -3.41 -60.86
C GLN A 305 -52.49 -4.72 -60.09
N LEU A 306 -53.02 -5.84 -60.57
CA LEU A 306 -52.80 -7.15 -59.97
C LEU A 306 -51.35 -7.60 -60.11
N ASN A 307 -50.73 -7.40 -61.28
CA ASN A 307 -49.32 -7.69 -61.50
C ASN A 307 -48.42 -6.78 -60.64
N LEU A 308 -48.77 -5.51 -60.47
CA LEU A 308 -48.06 -4.60 -59.57
C LEU A 308 -48.19 -5.07 -58.11
N LYS A 309 -49.38 -5.50 -57.68
CA LYS A 309 -49.56 -6.10 -56.35
C LYS A 309 -48.79 -7.40 -56.19
N MET A 310 -48.76 -8.25 -57.22
CA MET A 310 -48.02 -9.51 -57.23
C MET A 310 -46.54 -9.26 -57.05
N THR A 311 -45.95 -8.37 -57.85
CA THR A 311 -44.52 -8.00 -57.74
C THR A 311 -44.18 -7.34 -56.40
N ASN A 312 -45.07 -6.51 -55.85
CA ASN A 312 -44.89 -5.94 -54.51
C ASN A 312 -44.94 -7.01 -53.40
N LEU A 313 -45.83 -8.01 -53.52
CA LEU A 313 -45.89 -9.12 -52.58
C LEU A 313 -44.68 -10.04 -52.72
N GLU A 314 -44.21 -10.31 -53.95
CA GLU A 314 -43.01 -11.11 -54.23
C GLU A 314 -41.74 -10.43 -53.68
N THR A 315 -41.61 -9.12 -53.85
CA THR A 315 -40.48 -8.35 -53.28
C THR A 315 -40.53 -8.35 -51.76
N SER A 316 -41.70 -8.11 -51.16
CA SER A 316 -41.86 -8.18 -49.70
C SER A 316 -41.58 -9.59 -49.15
N LEU A 317 -42.03 -10.64 -49.85
CA LEU A 317 -41.71 -12.03 -49.50
C LEU A 317 -40.19 -12.27 -49.55
N GLY A 318 -39.51 -11.84 -50.62
CA GLY A 318 -38.06 -11.98 -50.76
C GLY A 318 -37.28 -11.22 -49.69
N GLU A 319 -37.75 -10.05 -49.25
CA GLU A 319 -37.18 -9.31 -48.12
C GLU A 319 -37.35 -10.08 -46.80
N LYS A 320 -38.55 -10.64 -46.55
CA LYS A 320 -38.78 -11.47 -45.36
C LYS A 320 -37.94 -12.75 -45.38
N GLU A 321 -37.77 -13.39 -46.53
CA GLU A 321 -36.89 -14.56 -46.68
C GLU A 321 -35.42 -14.20 -46.41
N LYS A 322 -34.94 -13.03 -46.87
CA LYS A 322 -33.60 -12.53 -46.53
C LYS A 322 -33.44 -12.28 -45.04
N LEU A 323 -34.45 -11.70 -44.39
CA LEU A 323 -34.43 -11.51 -42.93
C LEU A 323 -34.42 -12.85 -42.19
N ILE A 324 -35.21 -13.83 -42.63
CA ILE A 324 -35.24 -15.18 -42.05
C ILE A 324 -33.89 -15.87 -42.23
N THR A 325 -33.25 -15.77 -43.39
CA THR A 325 -31.91 -16.35 -43.59
C THR A 325 -30.85 -15.65 -42.75
N GLY A 326 -30.90 -14.31 -42.63
CA GLY A 326 -30.05 -13.54 -41.73
C GLY A 326 -30.18 -13.97 -40.26
N LEU A 327 -31.41 -13.99 -39.73
CA LEU A 327 -31.67 -14.43 -38.35
C LEU A 327 -31.24 -15.89 -38.13
N ASN A 328 -31.44 -16.77 -39.10
CA ASN A 328 -30.96 -18.15 -38.99
C ASN A 328 -29.43 -18.24 -38.93
N THR A 329 -28.71 -17.43 -39.72
CA THR A 329 -27.24 -17.38 -39.63
C THR A 329 -26.77 -16.86 -38.28
N GLU A 330 -27.44 -15.86 -37.72
CA GLU A 330 -27.14 -15.33 -36.39
C GLU A 330 -27.41 -16.36 -35.29
N ILE A 331 -28.54 -17.08 -35.35
CA ILE A 331 -28.85 -18.19 -34.46
C ILE A 331 -27.78 -19.29 -34.53
N GLN A 332 -27.29 -19.62 -35.74
CA GLN A 332 -26.21 -20.60 -35.88
C GLN A 332 -24.90 -20.10 -35.28
N ASN A 333 -24.55 -18.82 -35.48
CA ASN A 333 -23.36 -18.22 -34.90
C ASN A 333 -23.43 -18.22 -33.36
N LEU A 334 -24.55 -17.79 -32.79
CA LEU A 334 -24.79 -17.82 -31.34
C LEU A 334 -24.75 -19.26 -30.79
N LYS A 335 -25.25 -20.24 -31.55
CA LYS A 335 -25.18 -21.65 -31.16
C LYS A 335 -23.74 -22.17 -31.14
N VAL A 336 -22.93 -21.82 -32.14
CA VAL A 336 -21.50 -22.17 -32.19
C VAL A 336 -20.77 -21.51 -31.03
N GLU A 337 -21.02 -20.23 -30.77
CA GLU A 337 -20.41 -19.52 -29.65
C GLU A 337 -20.81 -20.12 -28.30
N ASN A 338 -22.08 -20.43 -28.10
CA ASN A 338 -22.54 -21.09 -26.87
C ASN A 338 -21.90 -22.48 -26.71
N SER A 339 -21.74 -23.25 -27.79
CA SER A 339 -21.01 -24.52 -27.74
C SER A 339 -19.54 -24.33 -27.35
N ARG A 340 -18.88 -23.28 -27.83
CA ARG A 340 -17.51 -22.91 -27.46
C ARG A 340 -17.42 -22.55 -25.97
N LEU A 341 -18.30 -21.67 -25.49
CA LEU A 341 -18.34 -21.27 -24.09
C LEU A 341 -18.61 -22.47 -23.16
N VAL A 342 -19.51 -23.37 -23.54
CA VAL A 342 -19.77 -24.60 -22.79
C VAL A 342 -18.52 -25.48 -22.71
N THR A 343 -17.76 -25.64 -23.80
CA THR A 343 -16.50 -26.40 -23.76
C THR A 343 -15.44 -25.74 -22.88
N GLU A 344 -15.36 -24.41 -22.87
CA GLU A 344 -14.44 -23.66 -22.02
C GLU A 344 -14.82 -23.78 -20.53
N ILE A 345 -16.11 -23.68 -20.21
CA ILE A 345 -16.62 -23.89 -18.86
C ILE A 345 -16.29 -25.30 -18.36
N GLU A 346 -16.51 -26.34 -19.18
CA GLU A 346 -16.21 -27.71 -18.75
C GLU A 346 -14.68 -27.93 -18.59
N ALA A 347 -13.85 -27.31 -19.44
CA ALA A 347 -12.39 -27.33 -19.27
C ALA A 347 -11.96 -26.67 -17.96
N LYS A 348 -12.52 -25.50 -17.63
CA LYS A 348 -12.24 -24.79 -16.36
C LYS A 348 -12.75 -25.54 -15.15
N LYS A 349 -13.89 -26.21 -15.27
CA LYS A 349 -14.42 -27.08 -14.22
C LYS A 349 -13.52 -28.29 -13.98
N GLU A 350 -12.94 -28.88 -15.02
CA GLU A 350 -11.99 -29.98 -14.88
C GLU A 350 -10.67 -29.51 -14.24
N GLU A 351 -10.17 -28.33 -14.64
CA GLU A 351 -9.02 -27.67 -13.98
C GLU A 351 -9.30 -27.41 -12.49
N SER A 352 -10.50 -26.94 -12.15
CA SER A 352 -10.90 -26.76 -10.75
C SER A 352 -10.95 -28.08 -9.97
N LYS A 353 -11.41 -29.17 -10.60
CA LYS A 353 -11.38 -30.51 -9.96
C LYS A 353 -9.96 -31.00 -9.71
N THR A 354 -9.04 -30.83 -10.66
CA THR A 354 -7.65 -31.27 -10.48
C THR A 354 -6.93 -30.46 -9.40
N LEU A 355 -7.12 -29.14 -9.37
CA LEU A 355 -6.62 -28.28 -8.29
C LEU A 355 -7.19 -28.69 -6.92
N ARG A 356 -8.48 -29.02 -6.85
CA ARG A 356 -9.11 -29.48 -5.60
C ARG A 356 -8.54 -30.82 -5.14
N LEU A 357 -8.19 -31.72 -6.06
CA LEU A 357 -7.50 -32.97 -5.72
C LEU A 357 -6.09 -32.72 -5.20
N GLN A 358 -5.33 -31.84 -5.85
CA GLN A 358 -4.00 -31.44 -5.37
C GLN A 358 -4.04 -30.78 -3.99
N PHE A 359 -5.05 -29.93 -3.74
CA PHE A 359 -5.28 -29.34 -2.44
C PHE A 359 -5.57 -30.40 -1.36
N LYS A 360 -6.42 -31.40 -1.68
CA LYS A 360 -6.64 -32.54 -0.77
C LYS A 360 -5.36 -33.32 -0.51
N GLU A 361 -4.55 -33.56 -1.54
CA GLU A 361 -3.29 -34.29 -1.39
C GLU A 361 -2.28 -33.53 -0.52
N THR A 362 -2.13 -32.23 -0.74
CA THR A 362 -1.24 -31.36 0.07
C THR A 362 -1.76 -31.19 1.50
N SER A 363 -3.08 -31.09 1.68
CA SER A 363 -3.72 -31.09 3.00
C SER A 363 -3.44 -32.41 3.75
N ASN A 364 -3.56 -33.56 3.08
CA ASN A 364 -3.24 -34.85 3.68
C ASN A 364 -1.75 -34.95 4.05
N LYS A 365 -0.84 -34.48 3.17
CA LYS A 365 0.60 -34.44 3.47
C LYS A 365 0.89 -33.57 4.70
N THR A 366 0.22 -32.43 4.81
CA THR A 366 0.36 -31.53 5.97
C THR A 366 -0.13 -32.21 7.25
N SER A 367 -1.27 -32.90 7.20
CA SER A 367 -1.79 -33.67 8.33
C SER A 367 -0.86 -34.81 8.75
N ILE A 368 -0.27 -35.53 7.80
CA ILE A 368 0.73 -36.58 8.10
C ILE A 368 1.98 -35.99 8.74
N LEU A 369 2.47 -34.86 8.23
CA LEU A 369 3.61 -34.14 8.79
C LEU A 369 3.31 -33.66 10.21
N GLU A 370 2.12 -33.12 10.44
CA GLU A 370 1.66 -32.68 11.76
C GLU A 370 1.59 -33.85 12.76
N MET A 371 1.05 -35.01 12.35
CA MET A 371 1.09 -36.23 13.18
C MET A 371 2.53 -36.69 13.46
N SER A 372 3.42 -36.62 12.47
CA SER A 372 4.83 -36.99 12.65
C SER A 372 5.57 -36.05 13.58
N LEU A 373 5.27 -34.75 13.51
CA LEU A 373 5.82 -33.72 14.39
C LEU A 373 5.34 -33.93 15.83
N ASN A 374 4.06 -34.28 16.01
CA ASN A 374 3.53 -34.61 17.32
C ASN A 374 4.17 -35.88 17.91
N ASN A 375 4.33 -36.94 17.11
CA ASN A 375 5.03 -38.15 17.57
C ASN A 375 6.49 -37.85 17.96
N LEU A 376 7.20 -37.03 17.17
CA LEU A 376 8.56 -36.65 17.48
C LEU A 376 8.64 -35.77 18.75
N LYS A 377 7.62 -34.94 18.98
CA LYS A 377 7.49 -34.17 20.21
C LYS A 377 7.27 -35.07 21.42
N ASP A 378 6.43 -36.10 21.29
CA ASP A 378 6.22 -37.10 22.34
C ASP A 378 7.49 -37.91 22.63
N ASP A 379 8.22 -38.33 21.59
CA ASP A 379 9.52 -39.01 21.72
C ASP A 379 10.56 -38.12 22.41
N TYR A 380 10.60 -36.83 22.06
CA TYR A 380 11.47 -35.85 22.72
C TYR A 380 11.13 -35.72 24.21
N ASN A 381 9.85 -35.56 24.55
CA ASN A 381 9.40 -35.47 25.94
C ASN A 381 9.73 -36.75 26.73
N LEU A 382 9.63 -37.92 26.09
CA LEU A 382 10.02 -39.19 26.69
C LEU A 382 11.54 -39.27 26.91
N LEU A 383 12.33 -38.79 25.96
CA LEU A 383 13.79 -38.74 26.09
C LEU A 383 14.22 -37.77 27.18
N GLU A 384 13.58 -36.62 27.27
CA GLU A 384 13.77 -35.64 28.34
C GLU A 384 13.46 -36.27 29.70
N SER A 385 12.33 -36.97 29.83
CA SER A 385 11.98 -37.70 31.05
C SER A 385 13.00 -38.78 31.41
N LYS A 386 13.49 -39.56 30.43
CA LYS A 386 14.56 -40.55 30.65
C LYS A 386 15.87 -39.91 31.08
N TYR A 387 16.24 -38.80 30.47
CA TYR A 387 17.44 -38.05 30.83
C TYR A 387 17.35 -37.53 32.26
N MET A 388 16.20 -36.99 32.67
CA MET A 388 15.96 -36.57 34.05
C MET A 388 16.09 -37.74 35.04
N ILE A 389 15.55 -38.91 34.70
CA ILE A 389 15.69 -40.12 35.54
C ILE A 389 17.16 -40.54 35.64
N GLN A 390 17.90 -40.59 34.53
CA GLN A 390 19.33 -40.96 34.54
C GLN A 390 20.17 -39.94 35.30
N LYS A 391 19.90 -38.64 35.13
CA LYS A 391 20.54 -37.57 35.88
C LYS A 391 20.31 -37.77 37.38
N SER A 392 19.07 -38.04 37.80
CA SER A 392 18.74 -38.34 39.20
C SER A 392 19.45 -39.60 39.73
N GLN A 393 19.56 -40.66 38.91
CA GLN A 393 20.28 -41.88 39.30
C GLN A 393 21.80 -41.65 39.44
N LEU A 394 22.41 -40.89 38.52
CA LEU A 394 23.82 -40.53 38.59
C LEU A 394 24.12 -39.62 39.77
N GLU A 395 23.27 -38.62 40.04
CA GLU A 395 23.37 -37.80 41.25
C GLU A 395 23.30 -38.64 42.52
N ASN A 396 22.45 -39.67 42.56
CA ASN A 396 22.40 -40.59 43.70
C ASN A 396 23.67 -41.45 43.81
N ASN A 397 24.22 -41.95 42.69
CA ASN A 397 25.47 -42.73 42.71
C ASN A 397 26.69 -41.88 43.07
N ILE A 398 26.75 -40.63 42.61
CA ILE A 398 27.84 -39.70 42.94
C ILE A 398 27.84 -39.37 44.43
N LYS A 399 26.66 -39.24 45.06
CA LYS A 399 26.51 -39.08 46.52
C LYS A 399 27.00 -40.31 47.28
N GLU A 400 26.77 -41.51 46.77
CA GLU A 400 27.35 -42.73 47.37
C GLU A 400 28.90 -42.75 47.27
N ASP A 401 29.47 -42.29 46.14
CA ASP A 401 30.92 -42.21 45.93
C ASP A 401 31.62 -41.04 46.68
N HIS A 402 30.93 -39.92 46.96
CA HIS A 402 31.48 -38.79 47.72
C HIS A 402 31.58 -39.07 49.22
N SER A 403 30.73 -39.96 49.77
CA SER A 403 30.87 -40.46 51.15
C SER A 403 32.19 -41.22 51.40
N ALA A 404 32.87 -41.68 50.34
CA ALA A 404 34.14 -42.40 50.45
C ALA A 404 35.39 -41.50 50.31
N ASN A 405 35.26 -40.23 49.88
CA ASN A 405 36.41 -39.42 49.45
C ASN A 405 36.60 -38.06 50.16
N GLU A 406 35.69 -37.59 51.02
CA GLU A 406 35.76 -36.25 51.64
C GLU A 406 36.29 -36.19 53.10
N ILE A 407 37.10 -37.15 53.57
CA ILE A 407 37.78 -37.03 54.88
C ILE A 407 38.93 -35.99 54.89
N ILE A 408 39.27 -35.33 53.78
CA ILE A 408 40.49 -34.50 53.71
C ILE A 408 40.21 -33.08 53.21
N LYS A 409 40.07 -32.16 54.18
CA LYS A 409 40.37 -30.69 54.19
C LYS A 409 39.20 -29.69 54.26
N HIS A 410 38.83 -29.40 55.51
CA HIS A 410 38.73 -28.09 56.20
C HIS A 410 38.92 -26.74 55.46
N PHE A 411 38.14 -25.75 55.98
CA PHE A 411 38.37 -24.28 56.15
C PHE A 411 38.13 -23.40 54.90
N GLU A 412 37.44 -22.25 54.90
CA GLU A 412 37.13 -21.23 55.92
C GLU A 412 36.07 -20.20 55.36
N ASN A 413 35.13 -19.70 56.21
CA ASN A 413 34.33 -18.43 56.20
C ASN A 413 33.66 -17.88 54.89
N GLY A 414 32.46 -17.28 54.84
CA GLY A 414 31.47 -16.77 55.82
C GLY A 414 30.82 -15.44 55.33
N SER A 415 29.51 -15.21 55.62
CA SER A 415 28.71 -13.94 55.55
C SER A 415 28.09 -13.56 54.17
N HIS A 416 26.85 -13.04 53.96
CA HIS A 416 25.70 -12.49 54.73
C HIS A 416 24.47 -12.45 53.72
N GLU A 417 23.24 -12.88 54.05
CA GLU A 417 22.01 -12.07 54.37
C GLU A 417 21.58 -11.00 53.32
N ASP A 418 20.32 -10.70 52.97
CA ASP A 418 18.98 -11.08 53.43
C ASP A 418 17.89 -10.43 52.51
N TRP A 419 16.60 -10.72 52.77
CA TRP A 419 15.37 -9.90 52.52
C TRP A 419 14.34 -10.19 51.38
N PHE A 420 13.34 -11.01 51.77
CA PHE A 420 11.88 -10.79 51.86
C PHE A 420 10.94 -10.53 50.64
N LEU A 421 9.89 -11.37 50.62
CA LEU A 421 8.63 -11.32 49.85
C LEU A 421 7.52 -10.57 50.61
N GLN A 422 6.52 -10.04 49.88
CA GLN A 422 5.12 -10.17 50.31
C GLN A 422 4.12 -10.06 49.14
N ALA A 423 3.13 -10.94 49.17
CA ALA A 423 2.00 -11.03 48.28
C ALA A 423 0.74 -10.48 48.96
N GLU A 424 -0.22 -9.98 48.19
CA GLU A 424 -1.64 -10.16 48.50
C GLU A 424 -2.53 -9.93 47.28
N SER A 425 -3.70 -10.55 47.33
CA SER A 425 -4.62 -10.87 46.23
C SER A 425 -6.04 -10.45 46.58
N SER A 426 -6.79 -9.83 45.66
CA SER A 426 -8.18 -10.21 45.28
C SER A 426 -9.05 -9.08 44.68
N LEU A 427 -9.81 -9.49 43.65
CA LEU A 427 -11.22 -9.18 43.33
C LEU A 427 -11.64 -7.88 42.61
N LEU A 428 -12.78 -8.05 41.92
CA LEU A 428 -13.32 -7.40 40.73
C LEU A 428 -14.61 -6.60 41.05
N SER A 429 -14.91 -5.59 40.20
CA SER A 429 -16.25 -5.16 39.69
C SER A 429 -16.76 -3.74 39.99
N ILE A 430 -16.95 -3.00 38.87
CA ILE A 430 -18.13 -2.23 38.39
C ILE A 430 -18.66 -1.03 39.21
N GLU A 431 -18.70 0.17 38.58
CA GLU A 431 -19.92 0.99 38.37
C GLU A 431 -19.61 2.19 37.43
N GLU A 432 -20.62 2.62 36.67
CA GLU A 432 -20.60 3.61 35.59
C GLU A 432 -21.35 4.91 36.00
N LYS A 433 -21.11 6.02 35.27
CA LYS A 433 -21.99 7.21 35.01
C LYS A 433 -22.03 8.41 35.99
N PRO A 434 -22.53 9.62 35.59
CA PRO A 434 -22.12 10.52 34.46
C PRO A 434 -22.23 12.04 34.82
N GLN A 435 -22.25 12.93 33.79
CA GLN A 435 -22.68 14.36 33.74
C GLN A 435 -21.58 15.43 33.95
N ASP A 436 -21.58 16.62 33.35
CA ASP A 436 -22.07 17.18 32.08
C ASP A 436 -21.57 18.65 31.98
N GLU A 437 -21.54 19.19 30.75
CA GLU A 437 -21.77 20.60 30.38
C GLU A 437 -20.75 21.77 30.61
N ARG A 438 -20.30 22.34 29.46
CA ARG A 438 -20.40 23.77 28.98
C ARG A 438 -19.12 24.61 28.71
N LYS A 439 -18.96 24.88 27.39
CA LYS A 439 -18.93 26.17 26.65
C LYS A 439 -17.68 27.08 26.53
N ASN A 440 -17.55 27.55 25.28
CA ASN A 440 -16.93 28.79 24.72
C ASN A 440 -15.39 28.76 24.56
N THR A 441 -14.75 29.32 23.53
CA THR A 441 -15.00 30.55 22.74
C THR A 441 -14.42 30.49 21.31
N VAL A 442 -15.05 31.24 20.42
CA VAL A 442 -14.52 31.81 19.17
C VAL A 442 -13.33 32.74 19.44
N THR A 443 -12.29 32.69 18.61
CA THR A 443 -11.50 33.87 18.20
C THR A 443 -10.95 33.66 16.79
N ASP A 444 -11.34 34.56 15.88
CA ASP A 444 -10.59 34.91 14.68
C ASP A 444 -9.14 35.26 15.06
N ASP A 445 -8.17 34.86 14.24
CA ASP A 445 -7.09 35.79 13.93
C ASP A 445 -6.52 35.56 12.53
N ASN A 446 -6.43 36.71 11.87
CA ASN A 446 -6.05 36.97 10.51
C ASN A 446 -4.51 36.99 10.44
N SER A 447 -3.90 36.19 9.56
CA SER A 447 -2.53 36.46 9.13
C SER A 447 -2.42 36.37 7.61
N ASN A 448 -2.56 37.57 7.05
CA ASN A 448 -2.22 37.96 5.69
C ASN A 448 -0.74 37.62 5.41
N LEU A 449 -0.48 36.74 4.45
CA LEU A 449 0.84 36.59 3.82
C LEU A 449 0.66 36.66 2.31
N GLN A 450 0.92 37.86 1.82
CA GLN A 450 1.09 38.24 0.44
C GLN A 450 2.53 37.91 0.05
N ILE A 451 2.76 36.92 -0.82
CA ILE A 451 4.03 36.75 -1.54
C ILE A 451 3.76 36.36 -2.99
N ASP A 452 4.18 37.30 -3.84
CA ASP A 452 4.72 37.27 -5.19
C ASP A 452 4.21 36.36 -6.31
N ILE A 453 3.70 37.08 -7.30
CA ILE A 453 3.63 36.77 -8.71
C ILE A 453 5.06 36.85 -9.27
N ASN A 454 5.63 35.70 -9.64
CA ASN A 454 6.66 35.45 -10.66
C ASN A 454 7.71 34.44 -10.19
N GLU A 455 7.45 33.16 -10.45
CA GLU A 455 8.47 32.16 -10.81
C GLU A 455 7.74 30.88 -11.29
N ILE A 456 7.30 30.91 -12.55
CA ILE A 456 6.92 29.70 -13.29
C ILE A 456 8.19 29.26 -14.06
N PRO A 457 8.72 28.06 -13.82
CA PRO A 457 9.81 27.50 -14.63
C PRO A 457 9.34 27.18 -16.06
N ASP A 458 10.17 27.59 -17.03
CA ASP A 458 10.04 27.40 -18.48
C ASP A 458 10.05 25.91 -18.91
N GLU A 459 8.93 25.20 -18.73
CA GLU A 459 8.76 23.85 -19.30
C GLU A 459 7.35 23.60 -19.87
N ALA A 460 6.67 24.66 -20.31
CA ALA A 460 5.39 24.61 -21.01
C ALA A 460 5.40 25.31 -22.39
N ALA A 461 6.59 25.46 -23.00
CA ALA A 461 6.76 26.08 -24.33
C ALA A 461 7.08 25.08 -25.47
N THR A 462 6.89 23.78 -25.25
CA THR A 462 7.11 22.72 -26.26
C THR A 462 5.85 21.94 -26.65
N MET A 463 4.67 22.42 -26.25
CA MET A 463 3.37 21.83 -26.61
C MET A 463 2.42 22.82 -27.31
N THR A 464 2.98 23.81 -28.02
CA THR A 464 2.19 24.75 -28.87
C THR A 464 2.73 24.83 -30.32
N GLN A 465 3.61 23.91 -30.72
CA GLN A 465 4.11 23.82 -32.10
C GLN A 465 3.54 22.66 -32.94
N HIS A 466 2.52 21.96 -32.45
CA HIS A 466 1.80 20.93 -33.23
C HIS A 466 0.33 21.26 -33.52
N ALA A 467 -0.08 22.52 -33.35
CA ALA A 467 -1.44 22.99 -33.66
C ALA A 467 -1.54 23.79 -34.98
N TYR A 468 -0.53 23.71 -35.86
CA TYR A 468 -0.53 24.36 -37.19
C TYR A 468 0.07 23.46 -38.28
N ASN A 469 -0.27 22.18 -38.28
CA ASN A 469 -0.02 21.27 -39.40
C ASN A 469 -1.06 20.14 -39.39
N ASP A 470 -2.33 20.48 -39.60
CA ASP A 470 -3.33 19.49 -40.01
C ASP A 470 -4.33 20.11 -40.98
N ASP A 471 -3.85 20.39 -42.18
CA ASP A 471 -4.69 20.74 -43.34
C ASP A 471 -4.36 19.82 -44.53
N SER A 472 -4.03 18.56 -44.22
CA SER A 472 -3.55 17.57 -45.19
C SER A 472 -4.43 16.32 -45.27
N PHE A 473 -5.74 16.47 -45.13
CA PHE A 473 -6.71 15.39 -45.37
C PHE A 473 -7.98 15.82 -46.12
N MET A 474 -7.91 16.77 -47.05
CA MET A 474 -8.95 16.97 -48.07
C MET A 474 -8.36 17.39 -49.42
N ARG A 475 -7.50 16.55 -49.99
CA ARG A 475 -7.09 16.72 -51.40
C ARG A 475 -6.91 15.38 -52.11
N ASN A 476 -8.01 14.64 -52.21
CA ASN A 476 -8.19 13.64 -53.26
C ASN A 476 -9.68 13.51 -53.63
N SER A 477 -10.30 14.64 -53.96
CA SER A 477 -11.35 14.63 -54.96
C SER A 477 -10.64 14.52 -56.31
N SER A 478 -10.54 13.30 -56.84
CA SER A 478 -10.26 13.07 -58.25
C SER A 478 -11.44 13.55 -59.08
N ALA A 479 -11.56 14.88 -59.16
CA ALA A 479 -12.19 15.61 -60.23
C ALA A 479 -11.32 15.44 -61.49
N SER A 480 -11.32 14.25 -62.06
CA SER A 480 -10.89 14.02 -63.44
C SER A 480 -11.51 12.73 -63.92
N LEU A 481 -12.64 12.83 -64.61
CA LEU A 481 -13.05 12.00 -65.75
C LEU A 481 -14.44 12.43 -66.26
N PHE A 482 -14.69 13.75 -66.37
CA PHE A 482 -15.67 14.23 -67.34
C PHE A 482 -15.00 14.29 -68.72
N ARG A 483 -14.72 13.12 -69.31
CA ARG A 483 -14.38 13.04 -70.73
C ARG A 483 -15.68 13.05 -71.51
N LYS A 484 -16.18 14.26 -71.81
CA LYS A 484 -17.22 14.47 -72.82
C LYS A 484 -16.77 13.81 -74.13
N PRO A 485 -17.56 12.93 -74.78
CA PRO A 485 -17.38 12.68 -76.19
C PRO A 485 -17.94 13.90 -76.94
N SER A 486 -17.03 14.74 -77.43
CA SER A 486 -17.29 15.73 -78.47
C SER A 486 -17.96 15.03 -79.65
N THR A 487 -19.28 15.20 -79.78
CA THR A 487 -20.02 14.76 -80.96
C THR A 487 -19.94 15.89 -81.97
N ASN A 488 -19.27 15.56 -83.07
CA ASN A 488 -19.01 16.38 -84.23
C ASN A 488 -20.32 17.03 -84.74
N ILE A 489 -20.34 18.36 -84.82
CA ILE A 489 -21.40 19.11 -85.50
C ILE A 489 -21.05 19.10 -86.98
N GLN A 490 -21.64 18.18 -87.74
CA GLN A 490 -21.74 18.31 -89.19
C GLN A 490 -23.15 18.79 -89.50
N SER A 491 -23.27 20.10 -89.72
CA SER A 491 -24.50 20.74 -90.19
C SER A 491 -24.79 20.26 -91.61
N ASN A 492 -25.88 19.51 -91.79
CA ASN A 492 -26.55 19.42 -93.08
C ASN A 492 -27.95 20.05 -92.92
N SER A 493 -28.08 21.24 -93.48
CA SER A 493 -29.34 21.94 -93.70
C SER A 493 -30.31 21.04 -94.47
N ASN A 494 -31.60 21.20 -94.19
CA ASN A 494 -32.78 20.59 -94.84
C ASN A 494 -33.40 19.43 -94.04
N ASN A 495 -34.02 19.74 -92.89
CA ASN A 495 -35.23 19.10 -92.33
C ASN A 495 -35.52 19.66 -90.92
N ILE A 496 -36.20 20.80 -90.85
CA ILE A 496 -36.45 21.55 -89.61
C ILE A 496 -37.41 20.82 -88.65
N ASP A 497 -38.24 19.88 -89.13
CA ASP A 497 -39.20 19.15 -88.30
C ASP A 497 -38.68 17.81 -87.71
N SER A 498 -37.47 17.38 -88.09
CA SER A 498 -36.87 16.11 -87.61
C SER A 498 -35.66 16.31 -86.67
N GLY A 499 -35.00 17.47 -86.69
CA GLY A 499 -33.88 17.77 -85.79
C GLY A 499 -34.29 18.09 -84.34
N THR A 500 -35.44 18.73 -84.16
CA THR A 500 -36.00 19.06 -82.83
C THR A 500 -36.37 17.80 -82.05
N THR A 501 -36.97 16.81 -82.69
CA THR A 501 -37.35 15.53 -82.07
C THR A 501 -36.12 14.68 -81.68
N GLN A 502 -35.05 14.70 -82.48
CA GLN A 502 -33.80 14.02 -82.14
C GLN A 502 -33.07 14.68 -80.96
N ILE A 503 -33.04 16.01 -80.88
CA ILE A 503 -32.46 16.75 -79.74
C ILE A 503 -33.28 16.48 -78.46
N VAL A 504 -34.61 16.50 -78.55
CA VAL A 504 -35.49 16.19 -77.41
C VAL A 504 -35.30 14.75 -76.94
N THR A 505 -35.14 13.79 -77.86
CA THR A 505 -34.87 12.38 -77.50
C THR A 505 -33.51 12.23 -76.84
N ARG A 506 -32.49 12.97 -77.32
CA ARG A 506 -31.15 12.98 -76.72
C ARG A 506 -31.12 13.63 -75.34
N LEU A 507 -31.82 14.76 -75.16
CA LEU A 507 -31.98 15.42 -73.88
C LEU A 507 -32.78 14.55 -72.91
N GLY A 508 -33.83 13.87 -73.37
CA GLY A 508 -34.59 12.91 -72.56
C GLY A 508 -33.75 11.72 -72.11
N ALA A 509 -32.86 11.21 -72.97
CA ALA A 509 -31.90 10.16 -72.61
C ALA A 509 -30.86 10.67 -71.59
N GLU A 510 -30.37 11.91 -71.75
CA GLU A 510 -29.44 12.53 -70.81
C GLU A 510 -30.10 12.80 -69.44
N ILE A 511 -31.36 13.24 -69.43
CA ILE A 511 -32.15 13.43 -68.20
C ILE A 511 -32.31 12.10 -67.47
N ARG A 512 -32.72 11.02 -68.15
CA ARG A 512 -32.82 9.68 -67.52
C ARG A 512 -31.48 9.18 -66.99
N ARG A 513 -30.38 9.48 -67.68
CA ARG A 513 -29.01 9.15 -67.22
C ARG A 513 -28.68 9.92 -65.95
N LEU A 514 -28.92 11.23 -65.93
CA LEU A 514 -28.68 12.10 -64.78
C LEU A 514 -29.58 11.74 -63.59
N GLU A 515 -30.85 11.38 -63.84
CA GLU A 515 -31.78 10.87 -62.82
C GLU A 515 -31.27 9.53 -62.25
N GLY A 516 -30.75 8.65 -63.10
CA GLY A 516 -30.11 7.39 -62.68
C GLY A 516 -28.84 7.63 -61.86
N GLU A 517 -28.01 8.59 -62.25
CA GLU A 517 -26.82 9.00 -61.49
C GLU A 517 -27.19 9.63 -60.16
N LEU A 518 -28.21 10.49 -60.13
CA LEU A 518 -28.71 11.12 -58.91
C LEU A 518 -29.26 10.06 -57.95
N LYS A 519 -30.03 9.10 -58.45
CA LYS A 519 -30.51 7.97 -57.65
C LYS A 519 -29.36 7.09 -57.16
N SER A 520 -28.37 6.80 -58.00
CA SER A 520 -27.18 6.03 -57.60
C SER A 520 -26.35 6.76 -56.53
N ILE A 521 -26.21 8.08 -56.64
CA ILE A 521 -25.53 8.91 -55.64
C ILE A 521 -26.34 8.95 -54.34
N GLN A 522 -27.67 9.07 -54.43
CA GLN A 522 -28.56 9.05 -53.27
C GLN A 522 -28.49 7.69 -52.54
N ASP A 523 -28.50 6.58 -53.27
CA ASP A 523 -28.36 5.24 -52.69
C ASP A 523 -26.98 5.07 -52.01
N ARG A 524 -25.91 5.55 -52.64
CA ARG A 524 -24.57 5.55 -52.03
C ARG A 524 -24.49 6.42 -50.79
N TYR A 525 -25.12 7.60 -50.81
CA TYR A 525 -25.20 8.48 -49.65
C TYR A 525 -25.94 7.82 -48.48
N ASN A 526 -27.07 7.17 -48.76
CA ASN A 526 -27.83 6.45 -47.75
C ASN A 526 -27.02 5.28 -47.15
N ASN A 527 -26.34 4.50 -48.00
CA ASN A 527 -25.46 3.43 -47.54
C ASN A 527 -24.32 3.97 -46.67
N LEU A 528 -23.66 5.05 -47.11
CA LEU A 528 -22.58 5.67 -46.34
C LEU A 528 -23.10 6.27 -45.02
N SER A 529 -24.30 6.84 -45.02
CA SER A 529 -24.96 7.32 -43.81
C SER A 529 -25.26 6.18 -42.84
N HIS A 530 -25.65 5.02 -43.36
CA HIS A 530 -25.90 3.83 -42.55
C HIS A 530 -24.59 3.24 -42.00
N GLU A 531 -23.55 3.13 -42.82
CA GLU A 531 -22.20 2.73 -42.37
C GLU A 531 -21.65 3.68 -41.30
N LYS A 532 -21.85 5.01 -41.46
CA LYS A 532 -21.48 6.00 -40.45
C LYS A 532 -22.27 5.79 -39.15
N SER A 533 -23.57 5.53 -39.23
CA SER A 533 -24.40 5.24 -38.06
C SER A 533 -23.91 3.98 -37.34
N ASN A 534 -23.62 2.91 -38.08
CA ASN A 534 -23.16 1.64 -37.53
C ASN A 534 -21.76 1.78 -36.91
N ALA A 535 -20.85 2.52 -37.56
CA ALA A 535 -19.53 2.82 -37.01
C ALA A 535 -19.64 3.65 -35.71
N ASN A 536 -20.55 4.62 -35.66
CA ASN A 536 -20.79 5.42 -34.45
C ASN A 536 -21.35 4.56 -33.31
N GLU A 537 -22.26 3.64 -33.61
CA GLU A 537 -22.80 2.71 -32.62
C GLU A 537 -21.70 1.77 -32.08
N GLU A 538 -20.83 1.26 -32.95
CA GLU A 538 -19.68 0.45 -32.53
C GLU A 538 -18.68 1.26 -31.70
N ILE A 539 -18.41 2.53 -32.06
CA ILE A 539 -17.55 3.41 -31.26
C ILE A 539 -18.17 3.64 -29.88
N LEU A 540 -19.48 3.87 -29.79
CA LEU A 540 -20.17 4.01 -28.50
C LEU A 540 -20.10 2.73 -27.68
N ARG A 541 -20.24 1.56 -28.31
CA ARG A 541 -20.07 0.27 -27.66
C ARG A 541 -18.66 0.11 -27.10
N LEU A 542 -17.64 0.34 -27.92
CA LEU A 542 -16.23 0.27 -27.51
C LEU A 542 -15.88 1.29 -26.43
N MET A 543 -16.46 2.49 -26.49
CA MET A 543 -16.27 3.51 -25.46
C MET A 543 -16.88 3.07 -24.12
N ASN A 544 -18.05 2.43 -24.13
CA ASN A 544 -18.67 1.87 -22.94
C ASN A 544 -17.89 0.67 -22.39
N GLU A 545 -17.42 -0.24 -23.25
CA GLU A 545 -16.56 -1.37 -22.86
C GLU A 545 -15.23 -0.88 -22.26
N ASN A 546 -14.62 0.16 -22.84
CA ASN A 546 -13.40 0.75 -22.30
C ASN A 546 -13.66 1.44 -20.95
N GLY A 547 -14.82 2.08 -20.76
CA GLY A 547 -15.24 2.60 -19.46
C GLY A 547 -15.38 1.51 -18.40
N GLN A 548 -16.01 0.38 -18.75
CA GLN A 548 -16.09 -0.79 -17.86
C GLN A 548 -14.71 -1.38 -17.57
N TYR A 549 -13.83 -1.47 -18.57
CA TYR A 549 -12.45 -1.93 -18.39
C TYR A 549 -11.67 -1.02 -17.44
N GLN A 550 -11.84 0.30 -17.54
CA GLN A 550 -11.22 1.25 -16.61
C GLN A 550 -11.73 1.07 -15.18
N SER A 551 -13.05 0.89 -14.98
CA SER A 551 -13.62 0.62 -13.66
C SER A 551 -13.12 -0.69 -13.06
N LEU A 552 -13.03 -1.77 -13.87
CA LEU A 552 -12.46 -3.05 -13.44
C LEU A 552 -10.96 -2.94 -13.14
N LYS A 553 -10.24 -2.11 -13.90
CA LYS A 553 -8.82 -1.87 -13.66
C LYS A 553 -8.60 -1.14 -12.34
N GLU A 554 -9.41 -0.13 -12.04
CA GLU A 554 -9.37 0.59 -10.75
C GLU A 554 -9.71 -0.35 -9.58
N GLU A 555 -10.73 -1.20 -9.73
CA GLU A 555 -11.04 -2.23 -8.72
C GLU A 555 -9.88 -3.20 -8.51
N ASN A 556 -9.23 -3.65 -9.59
CA ASN A 556 -8.07 -4.54 -9.52
C ASN A 556 -6.87 -3.84 -8.86
N GLU A 557 -6.61 -2.57 -9.15
CA GLU A 557 -5.59 -1.77 -8.48
C GLU A 557 -5.89 -1.65 -6.97
N ASN A 558 -7.14 -1.39 -6.59
CA ASN A 558 -7.58 -1.34 -5.19
C ASN A 558 -7.43 -2.71 -4.49
N LEU A 559 -7.79 -3.81 -5.16
CA LEU A 559 -7.59 -5.16 -4.64
C LEU A 559 -6.11 -5.49 -4.47
N GLN A 560 -5.25 -5.07 -5.40
CA GLN A 560 -3.80 -5.24 -5.28
C GLN A 560 -3.21 -4.44 -4.12
N LEU A 561 -3.65 -3.19 -3.93
CA LEU A 561 -3.28 -2.40 -2.76
C LEU A 561 -3.69 -3.10 -1.48
N ARG A 562 -4.92 -3.63 -1.41
CA ARG A 562 -5.39 -4.34 -0.23
C ARG A 562 -4.61 -5.64 0.04
N ILE A 563 -4.26 -6.38 -1.00
CA ILE A 563 -3.39 -7.57 -0.88
C ILE A 563 -2.01 -7.16 -0.35
N ASN A 564 -1.43 -6.07 -0.85
CA ASN A 564 -0.14 -5.57 -0.38
C ASN A 564 -0.19 -5.12 1.08
N GLU A 565 -1.25 -4.44 1.49
CA GLU A 565 -1.48 -4.09 2.91
C GLU A 565 -1.59 -5.32 3.81
N LEU A 566 -2.34 -6.34 3.37
CA LEU A 566 -2.49 -7.59 4.11
C LEU A 566 -1.16 -8.35 4.19
N ASN A 567 -0.39 -8.39 3.11
CA ASN A 567 0.95 -8.97 3.10
C ASN A 567 1.89 -8.22 4.05
N HIS A 568 1.85 -6.88 4.07
CA HIS A 568 2.62 -6.10 5.04
C HIS A 568 2.21 -6.38 6.48
N LYS A 569 0.91 -6.52 6.77
CA LYS A 569 0.42 -6.90 8.10
C LYS A 569 0.85 -8.32 8.48
N LEU A 570 0.82 -9.25 7.54
CA LEU A 570 1.27 -10.61 7.75
C LEU A 570 2.77 -10.66 8.04
N GLU A 571 3.58 -9.95 7.25
CA GLU A 571 5.03 -9.84 7.46
C GLU A 571 5.35 -9.21 8.82
N ALA A 572 4.66 -8.12 9.19
CA ALA A 572 4.80 -7.51 10.50
C ALA A 572 4.39 -8.47 11.64
N SER A 573 3.32 -9.23 11.46
CA SER A 573 2.89 -10.24 12.43
C SER A 573 3.89 -11.38 12.55
N LEU A 574 4.49 -11.81 11.43
CA LEU A 574 5.54 -12.83 11.42
C LEU A 574 6.81 -12.34 12.10
N GLN A 575 7.19 -11.08 11.87
CA GLN A 575 8.32 -10.45 12.55
C GLN A 575 8.10 -10.39 14.07
N VAL A 576 6.93 -9.89 14.52
CA VAL A 576 6.59 -9.86 15.95
C VAL A 576 6.54 -11.26 16.56
N LEU A 577 6.05 -12.25 15.80
CA LEU A 577 6.05 -13.65 16.25
C LEU A 577 7.49 -14.19 16.36
N GLY A 578 8.38 -13.82 15.44
CA GLY A 578 9.80 -14.12 15.49
C GLY A 578 10.49 -13.49 16.71
N GLU A 579 10.28 -12.20 16.96
CA GLU A 579 10.79 -11.48 18.14
C GLU A 579 10.30 -12.12 19.45
N LYS A 580 9.02 -12.53 19.51
CA LYS A 580 8.49 -13.26 20.67
C LYS A 580 9.10 -14.65 20.84
N ALA A 581 9.37 -15.37 19.74
CA ALA A 581 10.01 -16.68 19.79
C ALA A 581 11.46 -16.55 20.31
N GLU A 582 12.19 -15.52 19.87
CA GLU A 582 13.54 -15.21 20.35
C GLU A 582 13.52 -14.85 21.85
N GLN A 583 12.61 -13.96 22.28
CA GLN A 583 12.45 -13.63 23.70
C GLN A 583 12.12 -14.86 24.56
N ASN A 584 11.28 -15.77 24.06
CA ASN A 584 10.94 -16.99 24.80
C ASN A 584 12.16 -17.92 24.91
N GLN A 585 13.00 -17.99 23.88
CA GLN A 585 14.24 -18.77 23.92
C GLN A 585 15.27 -18.15 24.88
N GLU A 586 15.39 -16.83 24.93
CA GLU A 586 16.21 -16.12 25.92
C GLU A 586 15.74 -16.44 27.34
N LEU A 587 14.44 -16.34 27.62
CA LEU A 587 13.88 -16.67 28.93
C LEU A 587 14.06 -18.15 29.30
N GLU A 588 13.96 -19.06 28.32
CA GLU A 588 14.20 -20.49 28.55
C GLU A 588 15.66 -20.75 28.91
N ASN A 589 16.60 -20.06 28.27
CA ASN A 589 18.02 -20.10 28.63
C ASN A 589 18.26 -19.50 30.02
N ASP A 590 17.67 -18.34 30.34
CA ASP A 590 17.78 -17.72 31.67
C ASP A 590 17.26 -18.65 32.78
N VAL A 591 16.14 -19.33 32.53
CA VAL A 591 15.59 -20.33 33.45
C VAL A 591 16.52 -21.54 33.59
N SER A 592 17.14 -21.99 32.49
CA SER A 592 18.14 -23.06 32.53
C SER A 592 19.34 -22.66 33.36
N ASP A 593 19.87 -21.44 33.17
CA ASP A 593 21.01 -20.91 33.91
C ASP A 593 20.68 -20.76 35.41
N LEU A 594 19.48 -20.24 35.74
CA LEU A 594 19.00 -20.18 37.12
C LEU A 594 18.88 -21.57 37.76
N LYS A 595 18.40 -22.56 37.00
CA LYS A 595 18.32 -23.95 37.46
C LYS A 595 19.71 -24.54 37.70
N GLU A 596 20.68 -24.23 36.84
CA GLU A 596 22.07 -24.65 37.01
C GLU A 596 22.70 -24.00 38.24
N MET A 597 22.50 -22.68 38.44
CA MET A 597 22.96 -21.97 39.64
C MET A 597 22.36 -22.54 40.92
N LEU A 598 21.04 -22.77 40.94
CA LEU A 598 20.35 -23.37 42.09
C LEU A 598 20.88 -24.77 42.37
N HIS A 599 21.11 -25.56 41.31
CA HIS A 599 21.66 -26.90 41.44
C HIS A 599 23.08 -26.86 42.02
N LEU A 600 23.94 -25.95 41.57
CA LEU A 600 25.27 -25.71 42.12
C LEU A 600 25.20 -25.28 43.60
N GLN A 601 24.29 -24.39 43.96
CA GLN A 601 24.11 -23.95 45.35
C GLN A 601 23.65 -25.09 46.25
N VAL A 602 22.68 -25.89 45.80
CA VAL A 602 22.21 -27.08 46.54
C VAL A 602 23.33 -28.10 46.67
N GLN A 603 24.10 -28.33 45.61
CA GLN A 603 25.27 -29.21 45.65
C GLN A 603 26.29 -28.76 46.69
N GLN A 604 26.64 -27.46 46.71
CA GLN A 604 27.53 -26.89 47.73
C GLN A 604 26.97 -27.04 49.14
N MET A 605 25.66 -26.83 49.35
CA MET A 605 25.03 -27.03 50.65
C MET A 605 25.10 -28.49 51.11
N VAL A 606 24.91 -29.44 50.20
CA VAL A 606 25.02 -30.88 50.49
C VAL A 606 26.45 -31.24 50.88
N GLU A 607 27.46 -30.79 50.12
CA GLU A 607 28.88 -31.01 50.46
C GLU A 607 29.24 -30.43 51.84
N ILE A 608 28.69 -29.25 52.19
CA ILE A 608 28.88 -28.66 53.52
C ILE A 608 28.21 -29.53 54.61
N GLN A 609 27.00 -30.04 54.36
CA GLN A 609 26.30 -30.92 55.30
C GLN A 609 27.01 -32.27 55.49
N GLU A 610 27.57 -32.85 54.44
CA GLU A 610 28.40 -34.06 54.49
C GLU A 610 29.65 -33.80 55.33
N LYS A 611 30.40 -32.72 55.05
CA LYS A 611 31.57 -32.32 55.85
C LYS A 611 31.25 -32.10 57.33
N ILE A 612 30.10 -31.51 57.65
CA ILE A 612 29.66 -31.32 59.05
C ILE A 612 29.29 -32.65 59.71
N SER A 613 28.73 -33.59 58.95
CA SER A 613 28.35 -34.92 59.44
C SER A 613 29.58 -35.79 59.71
N ASP A 614 30.62 -35.69 58.89
CA ASP A 614 31.89 -36.41 59.05
C ASP A 614 32.76 -35.89 60.21
N LEU A 615 32.48 -34.68 60.71
CA LEU A 615 33.16 -34.05 61.84
C LEU A 615 32.55 -34.43 63.22
N LYS A 616 31.43 -35.16 63.25
CA LYS A 616 30.78 -35.67 64.48
C LYS A 616 31.07 -37.14 64.69
#